data_AF-A0A3C1ZT48-F1
#
_entry.id   AF-A0A3C1ZT48-F1
#
_cell.length_a   1.000
_cell.length_b   1.000
_cell.length_c   1.000
_cell.angle_alpha   90.00
_cell.angle_beta   90.00
_cell.angle_gamma   90.00
#
_symmetry.space_group_name_H-M   'P 1'
#
loop_
_entity.id
_entity.type
_entity.pdbx_description
1 polymer ?
#
loop_
_entity_poly.entity_id
_entity_poly.type
_entity_poly.pdbx_seq_one_letter_code
_entity_poly.pdbx_strand_id
1 'polypeptide(L)'
;MQYTIYLISLILLVAGCQPPASQLADYAQVQENFTEAQVADLDRIIRFFQTHSCSDAFSRECWESSALQNDFTLDFSAQRALYQELNSGVTGYFWLVGWQNRADDSLAYQFYTPDGPYLQFLKALAEEKEEVKAYVEELINFGDIGPKLNQLYYRQRKEWDVSDPRIQLIIAIHELSVWDQRGRKEPL
;
A
#
# COMPACT_ATOMS: atom_id res chain seq x y z
N MET A 1 -43.82 -20.39 -13.83
CA MET A 1 -42.78 -20.88 -12.89
C MET A 1 -41.38 -20.98 -13.49
N GLN A 2 -41.20 -21.02 -14.82
CA GLN A 2 -39.88 -21.16 -15.43
C GLN A 2 -39.08 -19.84 -15.50
N TYR A 3 -39.76 -18.70 -15.68
CA TYR A 3 -39.13 -17.38 -15.75
C TYR A 3 -38.55 -16.89 -14.42
N THR A 4 -39.08 -17.36 -13.29
CA THR A 4 -38.60 -16.98 -11.95
C THR A 4 -37.24 -17.60 -11.63
N ILE A 5 -36.90 -18.75 -12.23
CA ILE A 5 -35.61 -19.43 -12.02
C ILE A 5 -34.48 -18.72 -12.78
N TYR A 6 -34.76 -18.16 -13.97
CA TYR A 6 -33.78 -17.41 -14.75
C TYR A 6 -33.40 -16.06 -14.11
N LEU A 7 -34.33 -15.42 -13.39
CA LEU A 7 -34.06 -14.16 -12.69
C LEU A 7 -33.18 -14.35 -11.44
N ILE A 8 -33.33 -15.47 -10.73
CA ILE A 8 -32.50 -15.80 -9.55
C ILE A 8 -31.08 -16.21 -9.96
N SER A 9 -30.93 -16.90 -11.10
CA SER A 9 -29.61 -17.28 -11.64
C SER A 9 -28.84 -16.10 -12.23
N LEU A 10 -29.52 -15.06 -12.72
CA LEU A 10 -28.88 -13.82 -13.18
C LEU A 10 -28.42 -12.93 -12.01
N ILE A 11 -29.15 -12.92 -10.88
CA ILE A 11 -28.79 -12.12 -9.69
C ILE A 11 -27.55 -12.68 -8.97
N LEU A 12 -27.31 -14.00 -9.01
CA LEU A 12 -26.12 -14.62 -8.43
C LEU A 12 -24.82 -14.38 -9.22
N LEU A 13 -24.91 -13.95 -10.47
CA LEU A 13 -23.74 -13.60 -11.30
C LEU A 13 -23.24 -12.16 -11.11
N VAL A 14 -24.00 -11.32 -10.41
CA VAL A 14 -23.62 -9.93 -10.07
C VAL A 14 -23.18 -9.78 -8.60
N ALA A 15 -23.15 -10.87 -7.84
CA ALA A 15 -22.35 -10.94 -6.63
C ALA A 15 -20.88 -10.95 -7.07
N GLY A 16 -20.38 -9.77 -7.41
CA GLY A 16 -19.02 -9.56 -7.86
C GLY A 16 -18.08 -10.27 -6.92
N CYS A 17 -17.15 -11.03 -7.51
CA CYS A 17 -16.01 -11.56 -6.80
C CYS A 17 -15.31 -10.37 -6.14
N GLN A 18 -15.65 -10.07 -4.88
CA GLN A 18 -14.78 -9.24 -4.08
C GLN A 18 -13.46 -10.00 -4.06
N PRO A 19 -12.34 -9.36 -4.44
CA PRO A 19 -11.06 -10.00 -4.27
C PRO A 19 -10.95 -10.48 -2.82
N PRO A 20 -10.39 -11.67 -2.59
CA PRO A 20 -10.26 -12.20 -1.24
C PRO A 20 -9.63 -11.13 -0.36
N ALA A 21 -10.22 -10.92 0.83
CA ALA A 21 -9.64 -10.00 1.80
C ALA A 21 -8.16 -10.38 1.99
N SER A 22 -7.30 -9.37 2.00
CA SER A 22 -5.88 -9.59 2.29
C SER A 22 -5.78 -10.30 3.65
N GLN A 23 -4.95 -11.34 3.71
CA GLN A 23 -4.75 -12.17 4.89
C GLN A 23 -3.71 -11.55 5.84
N LEU A 24 -3.54 -10.23 5.85
CA LEU A 24 -2.55 -9.56 6.72
C LEU A 24 -2.71 -9.97 8.19
N ALA A 25 -3.95 -10.15 8.65
CA ALA A 25 -4.25 -10.57 10.00
C ALA A 25 -3.71 -11.96 10.37
N ASP A 26 -3.36 -12.82 9.41
CA ASP A 26 -2.86 -14.18 9.67
C ASP A 26 -1.37 -14.20 10.05
N TYR A 27 -0.68 -13.05 9.97
CA TYR A 27 0.75 -12.95 10.22
C TYR A 27 1.06 -12.38 11.61
N ALA A 28 1.86 -13.09 12.38
CA ALA A 28 2.24 -12.68 13.74
C ALA A 28 2.87 -11.28 13.78
N GLN A 29 3.77 -10.96 12.85
CA GLN A 29 4.44 -9.65 12.79
C GLN A 29 3.45 -8.51 12.52
N VAL A 30 2.30 -8.80 11.91
CA VAL A 30 1.24 -7.80 11.70
C VAL A 30 0.46 -7.63 13.00
N GLN A 31 0.01 -8.73 13.63
CA GLN A 31 -0.77 -8.68 14.86
C GLN A 31 0.00 -8.07 16.06
N GLU A 32 1.32 -8.25 16.09
CA GLU A 32 2.19 -7.70 17.13
C GLU A 32 2.37 -6.18 17.03
N ASN A 33 2.23 -5.63 15.82
CA ASN A 33 2.55 -4.21 15.54
C ASN A 33 1.31 -3.36 15.24
N PHE A 34 0.18 -3.97 14.91
CA PHE A 34 -1.04 -3.27 14.52
C PHE A 34 -2.26 -3.80 15.26
N THR A 35 -3.16 -2.91 15.66
CA THR A 35 -4.50 -3.26 16.14
C THR A 35 -5.38 -3.75 15.00
N GLU A 36 -6.47 -4.47 15.31
CA GLU A 36 -7.42 -4.97 14.30
C GLU A 36 -7.96 -3.85 13.38
N ALA A 37 -8.25 -2.67 13.93
CA ALA A 37 -8.71 -1.52 13.14
C ALA A 37 -7.63 -1.02 12.17
N GLN A 38 -6.36 -1.02 12.61
CA GLN A 38 -5.24 -0.67 11.76
C GLN A 38 -5.03 -1.70 10.66
N VAL A 39 -5.12 -3.00 10.97
CA VAL A 39 -5.02 -4.07 9.96
C VAL A 39 -6.11 -3.91 8.89
N ALA A 40 -7.35 -3.59 9.29
CA ALA A 40 -8.43 -3.33 8.34
C ALA A 40 -8.13 -2.14 7.42
N ASP A 41 -7.48 -1.08 7.93
CA ASP A 41 -7.01 0.05 7.13
C ASP A 41 -5.88 -0.36 6.16
N LEU A 42 -4.92 -1.18 6.60
CA LEU A 42 -3.85 -1.72 5.76
C LEU A 42 -4.41 -2.56 4.61
N ASP A 43 -5.43 -3.39 4.87
CA ASP A 43 -6.11 -4.17 3.84
C ASP A 43 -6.84 -3.28 2.83
N ARG A 44 -7.38 -2.13 3.27
CA ARG A 44 -7.97 -1.14 2.35
C ARG A 44 -6.92 -0.48 1.49
N ILE A 45 -5.75 -0.15 2.05
CA ILE A 45 -4.60 0.40 1.29
C ILE A 45 -4.15 -0.58 0.20
N ILE A 46 -3.96 -1.85 0.54
CA ILE A 46 -3.58 -2.88 -0.44
C ILE A 46 -4.62 -2.96 -1.56
N ARG A 47 -5.90 -3.06 -1.22
CA ARG A 47 -6.99 -3.14 -2.19
C ARG A 47 -7.08 -1.91 -3.08
N PHE A 48 -6.94 -0.71 -2.50
CA PHE A 48 -6.95 0.52 -3.27
C PHE A 48 -5.82 0.52 -4.31
N PHE A 49 -4.60 0.21 -3.88
CA PHE A 49 -3.46 0.17 -4.79
C PHE A 49 -3.68 -0.87 -5.89
N GLN A 50 -4.18 -2.06 -5.54
CA GLN A 50 -4.52 -3.11 -6.50
C GLN A 50 -5.56 -2.65 -7.53
N THR A 51 -6.67 -2.06 -7.10
CA THR A 51 -7.74 -1.62 -8.01
C THR A 51 -7.28 -0.53 -8.99
N HIS A 52 -6.35 0.33 -8.58
CA HIS A 52 -5.81 1.38 -9.44
C HIS A 52 -4.62 0.91 -10.29
N SER A 53 -3.97 -0.18 -9.89
CA SER A 53 -2.81 -0.75 -10.58
C SER A 53 -3.16 -1.90 -11.54
N CYS A 54 -4.25 -2.61 -11.28
CA CYS A 54 -4.65 -3.83 -11.97
C CYS A 54 -6.02 -3.64 -12.63
N SER A 55 -6.06 -3.66 -13.96
CA SER A 55 -7.29 -3.43 -14.71
C SER A 55 -8.31 -4.54 -14.55
N ASP A 56 -7.89 -5.81 -14.41
CA ASP A 56 -8.76 -6.94 -14.07
C ASP A 56 -7.90 -8.16 -13.69
N ALA A 57 -8.19 -8.75 -12.53
CA ALA A 57 -7.56 -9.91 -11.89
C ALA A 57 -6.34 -9.67 -10.99
N PHE A 58 -6.46 -10.22 -9.77
CA PHE A 58 -5.39 -10.48 -8.82
C PHE A 58 -4.41 -11.49 -9.43
N SER A 59 -3.43 -11.01 -10.20
CA SER A 59 -2.34 -11.85 -10.67
C SER A 59 -1.00 -11.30 -10.19
N ARG A 60 -0.07 -12.23 -9.95
CA ARG A 60 1.34 -11.92 -9.76
C ARG A 60 1.87 -11.05 -10.91
N GLU A 61 1.42 -11.31 -12.13
CA GLU A 61 1.84 -10.55 -13.31
C GLU A 61 1.40 -9.09 -13.25
N CYS A 62 0.24 -8.78 -12.67
CA CYS A 62 -0.18 -7.39 -12.47
C CYS A 62 0.73 -6.67 -11.48
N TRP A 63 0.94 -7.23 -10.29
CA TRP A 63 1.84 -6.63 -9.29
C TRP A 63 3.25 -6.44 -9.85
N GLU A 64 3.69 -7.39 -10.65
CA GLU A 64 4.95 -7.32 -11.38
C GLU A 64 4.97 -6.24 -12.47
N SER A 65 3.87 -5.93 -13.15
CA SER A 65 3.84 -4.89 -14.18
C SER A 65 3.65 -3.49 -13.61
N SER A 66 2.79 -3.32 -12.61
CA SER A 66 2.43 -2.02 -12.03
C SER A 66 3.57 -1.40 -11.22
N ALA A 67 4.30 -2.21 -10.44
CA ALA A 67 5.45 -1.76 -9.65
C ALA A 67 6.70 -1.46 -10.51
N LEU A 68 6.70 -1.77 -11.82
CA LEU A 68 7.91 -1.69 -12.67
C LEU A 68 7.87 -0.75 -13.85
N GLN A 69 6.69 -0.36 -14.33
CA GLN A 69 6.63 0.36 -15.60
C GLN A 69 6.61 1.88 -15.47
N ASN A 70 6.64 2.46 -14.26
CA ASN A 70 6.27 3.87 -14.04
C ASN A 70 4.87 4.23 -14.59
N ASP A 71 4.10 3.23 -15.02
CA ASP A 71 2.77 3.38 -15.62
C ASP A 71 1.66 3.40 -14.56
N PHE A 72 2.00 3.13 -13.30
CA PHE A 72 1.08 3.40 -12.19
C PHE A 72 0.88 4.92 -12.12
N THR A 73 -0.20 5.38 -12.73
CA THR A 73 -0.64 6.78 -12.67
C THR A 73 -1.79 6.85 -11.70
N LEU A 74 -1.58 7.56 -10.60
CA LEU A 74 -2.61 7.76 -9.60
C LEU A 74 -3.11 9.20 -9.63
N ASP A 75 -4.42 9.38 -9.75
CA ASP A 75 -5.03 10.66 -9.44
C ASP A 75 -4.94 10.88 -7.92
N PHE A 76 -4.21 11.94 -7.52
CA PHE A 76 -4.07 12.30 -6.11
C PHE A 76 -5.43 12.55 -5.44
N SER A 77 -6.46 12.94 -6.20
CA SER A 77 -7.82 13.09 -5.65
C SER A 77 -8.38 11.76 -5.12
N ALA A 78 -8.14 10.65 -5.82
CA ALA A 78 -8.53 9.31 -5.40
C ALA A 78 -7.74 8.85 -4.18
N GLN A 79 -6.44 9.14 -4.15
CA GLN A 79 -5.59 8.85 -2.99
C GLN A 79 -6.05 9.61 -1.74
N ARG A 80 -6.41 10.88 -1.90
CA ARG A 80 -6.94 11.69 -0.80
C ARG A 80 -8.27 11.16 -0.29
N ALA A 81 -9.16 10.72 -1.19
CA ALA A 81 -10.42 10.09 -0.81
C ALA A 81 -10.17 8.83 0.02
N LEU A 82 -9.23 7.96 -0.38
CA LEU A 82 -8.80 6.83 0.44
C LEU A 82 -8.40 7.29 1.84
N TYR A 83 -7.51 8.27 1.96
CA TYR A 83 -7.04 8.74 3.27
C TYR A 83 -8.13 9.30 4.18
N GLN A 84 -9.20 9.86 3.61
CA GLN A 84 -10.36 10.35 4.35
C GLN A 84 -11.30 9.23 4.83
N GLU A 85 -11.28 8.06 4.18
CA GLU A 85 -12.09 6.88 4.55
C GLU A 85 -11.43 5.98 5.60
N LEU A 86 -10.10 6.08 5.73
CA LEU A 86 -9.32 5.35 6.73
C LEU A 86 -9.47 6.00 8.12
N ASN A 87 -9.17 5.24 9.18
CA ASN A 87 -9.25 5.82 10.53
C ASN A 87 -8.32 7.02 10.66
N SER A 88 -8.77 8.04 11.41
CA SER A 88 -7.99 9.26 11.63
C SER A 88 -6.60 8.94 12.16
N GLY A 89 -5.56 9.37 11.46
CA GLY A 89 -4.17 9.13 11.85
C GLY A 89 -3.51 7.91 11.21
N VAL A 90 -4.18 7.21 10.28
CA VAL A 90 -3.57 6.10 9.52
C VAL A 90 -2.23 6.47 8.88
N THR A 91 -2.13 7.69 8.34
CA THR A 91 -0.90 8.18 7.73
C THR A 91 0.22 8.25 8.74
N GLY A 92 -0.08 8.55 10.01
CA GLY A 92 0.85 8.55 11.13
C GLY A 92 1.42 7.17 11.49
N TYR A 93 0.82 6.07 10.99
CA TYR A 93 1.39 4.73 11.15
C TYR A 93 2.69 4.58 10.37
N PHE A 94 2.79 5.29 9.25
CA PHE A 94 3.88 5.20 8.28
C PHE A 94 4.73 6.47 8.29
N TRP A 95 4.08 7.64 8.22
CA TRP A 95 4.68 8.94 7.93
C TRP A 95 4.25 10.03 8.90
N LEU A 96 5.21 10.82 9.33
CA LEU A 96 5.02 12.18 9.80
C LEU A 96 5.06 13.12 8.61
N VAL A 97 4.12 14.07 8.58
CA VAL A 97 4.00 15.04 7.50
C VAL A 97 4.41 16.41 8.00
N GLY A 98 5.47 16.95 7.42
CA GLY A 98 5.90 18.33 7.61
C GLY A 98 5.45 19.24 6.47
N TRP A 99 5.37 20.54 6.76
CA TRP A 99 5.02 21.56 5.79
C TRP A 99 6.05 22.68 5.79
N GLN A 100 6.49 23.06 4.59
CA GLN A 100 7.24 24.29 4.38
C GLN A 100 6.42 25.21 3.49
N ASN A 101 5.95 26.31 4.07
CA ASN A 101 5.27 27.35 3.32
C ASN A 101 6.32 28.21 2.60
N ARG A 102 6.21 28.32 1.28
CA ARG A 102 6.92 29.29 0.46
C ARG A 102 5.95 30.40 0.04
N ALA A 103 6.47 31.43 -0.63
CA ALA A 103 5.66 32.60 -0.97
C ALA A 103 4.54 32.30 -1.99
N ASP A 104 4.72 31.26 -2.81
CA ASP A 104 3.88 30.87 -3.94
C ASP A 104 3.41 29.41 -3.90
N ASP A 105 4.03 28.56 -3.07
CA ASP A 105 3.61 27.18 -2.87
C ASP A 105 3.77 26.70 -1.42
N SER A 106 3.19 25.54 -1.11
CA SER A 106 3.46 24.79 0.12
C SER A 106 4.07 23.46 -0.27
N LEU A 107 5.25 23.16 0.25
CA LEU A 107 5.91 21.89 0.03
C LEU A 107 5.67 20.99 1.23
N ALA A 108 5.01 19.86 0.99
CA ALA A 108 4.90 18.77 1.96
C ALA A 108 6.20 17.97 1.95
N TYR A 109 6.65 17.58 3.14
CA TYR A 109 7.70 16.57 3.31
C TYR A 109 7.14 15.44 4.14
N GLN A 110 7.48 14.21 3.77
CA GLN A 110 7.16 13.04 4.56
C GLN A 110 8.43 12.52 5.19
N PHE A 111 8.35 12.14 6.45
CA PHE A 111 9.39 11.42 7.16
C PHE A 111 8.74 10.17 7.74
N TYR A 112 9.42 9.03 7.76
CA TYR A 112 8.80 7.87 8.40
C TYR A 112 8.58 8.18 9.89
N THR A 113 7.53 7.62 10.50
CA THR A 113 7.28 7.77 11.94
C THR A 113 8.34 6.97 12.73
N PRO A 114 9.27 7.62 13.45
CA PRO A 114 10.27 6.89 14.22
C PRO A 114 9.60 6.01 15.27
N ASP A 115 10.05 4.76 15.35
CA ASP A 115 9.48 3.72 16.22
C ASP A 115 7.97 3.48 16.02
N GLY A 116 7.40 3.96 14.92
CA GLY A 116 6.00 3.73 14.54
C GLY A 116 5.74 2.27 14.19
N PRO A 117 4.46 1.85 14.22
CA PRO A 117 4.07 0.45 14.05
C PRO A 117 4.52 -0.12 12.69
N TYR A 118 4.54 0.70 11.64
CA TYR A 118 5.01 0.26 10.33
C TYR A 118 6.50 -0.06 10.29
N LEU A 119 7.35 0.77 10.89
CA LEU A 119 8.78 0.49 10.93
C LEU A 119 9.09 -0.75 11.79
N GLN A 120 8.36 -0.95 12.88
CA GLN A 120 8.53 -2.16 13.70
C GLN A 120 8.09 -3.42 12.95
N PHE A 121 6.96 -3.36 12.23
CA PHE A 121 6.54 -4.42 11.31
C PHE A 121 7.61 -4.71 10.24
N LEU A 122 8.17 -3.68 9.61
CA LEU A 122 9.21 -3.82 8.60
C LEU A 122 10.47 -4.50 9.17
N LYS A 123 10.91 -4.10 10.36
CA LYS A 123 12.06 -4.71 11.06
C LYS A 123 11.79 -6.18 11.37
N ALA A 124 10.63 -6.52 11.92
CA ALA A 124 10.25 -7.89 12.21
C ALA A 124 10.18 -8.75 10.94
N LEU A 125 9.64 -8.20 9.84
CA LEU A 125 9.61 -8.91 8.56
C LEU A 125 11.00 -9.10 7.95
N ALA A 126 11.90 -8.14 8.13
CA ALA A 126 13.28 -8.22 7.64
C ALA A 126 14.11 -9.33 8.32
N GLU A 127 13.70 -9.82 9.49
CA GLU A 127 14.29 -11.00 10.12
C GLU A 127 13.94 -12.30 9.38
N GLU A 128 12.83 -12.31 8.64
CA GLU A 128 12.34 -13.47 7.88
C GLU A 128 12.63 -13.39 6.37
N LYS A 129 12.68 -12.16 5.84
CA LYS A 129 12.70 -11.85 4.41
C LYS A 129 13.91 -10.95 4.11
N GLU A 130 15.01 -11.54 3.67
CA GLU A 130 16.25 -10.82 3.39
C GLU A 130 16.05 -9.70 2.35
N GLU A 131 15.12 -9.88 1.40
CA GLU A 131 14.78 -8.86 0.40
C GLU A 131 14.21 -7.57 1.03
N VAL A 132 13.56 -7.67 2.19
CA VAL A 132 12.98 -6.53 2.92
C VAL A 132 14.07 -5.77 3.67
N LYS A 133 15.10 -6.45 4.18
CA LYS A 133 16.15 -5.85 5.01
C LYS A 133 16.83 -4.66 4.35
N ALA A 134 17.23 -4.79 3.08
CA ALA A 134 17.87 -3.70 2.35
C ALA A 134 16.96 -2.47 2.16
N TYR A 135 15.64 -2.66 2.12
CA TYR A 135 14.67 -1.57 2.11
C TYR A 135 14.56 -0.89 3.48
N VAL A 136 14.50 -1.67 4.56
CA VAL A 136 14.45 -1.13 5.93
C VAL A 136 15.69 -0.33 6.28
N GLU A 137 16.87 -0.83 5.91
CA GLU A 137 18.13 -0.13 6.12
C GLU A 137 18.16 1.22 5.40
N GLU A 138 17.68 1.30 4.16
CA GLU A 138 17.56 2.58 3.47
C GLU A 138 16.59 3.53 4.20
N LEU A 139 15.39 3.04 4.49
CA LEU A 139 14.36 3.86 5.13
C LEU A 139 14.89 4.49 6.44
N ILE A 140 15.55 3.69 7.28
CA ILE A 140 16.18 4.16 8.52
C ILE A 140 17.30 5.17 8.26
N ASN A 141 18.18 4.89 7.29
CA ASN A 141 19.35 5.74 7.02
C ASN A 141 18.96 7.11 6.44
N PHE A 142 17.90 7.17 5.64
CA PHE A 142 17.51 8.40 4.94
C PHE A 142 16.39 9.19 5.61
N GLY A 143 15.57 8.57 6.47
CA GLY A 143 14.44 9.28 7.06
C GLY A 143 13.17 9.29 6.19
N ASP A 144 13.26 8.82 4.94
CA ASP A 144 12.24 8.98 3.90
C ASP A 144 12.27 7.80 2.91
N ILE A 145 11.24 7.68 2.07
CA ILE A 145 11.21 6.75 0.94
C ILE A 145 12.31 7.09 -0.07
N GLY A 146 13.34 6.25 -0.12
CA GLY A 146 14.39 6.32 -1.13
C GLY A 146 14.08 5.47 -2.37
N PRO A 147 14.89 5.57 -3.43
CA PRO A 147 14.70 4.82 -4.67
C PRO A 147 15.04 3.32 -4.52
N LYS A 148 15.47 2.84 -3.34
CA LYS A 148 15.96 1.46 -3.18
C LYS A 148 14.89 0.43 -3.45
N LEU A 149 13.64 0.66 -3.07
CA LEU A 149 12.59 -0.33 -3.35
C LEU A 149 12.47 -0.57 -4.86
N ASN A 150 12.40 0.51 -5.65
CA ASN A 150 12.37 0.44 -7.11
C ASN A 150 13.64 -0.25 -7.67
N GLN A 151 14.81 0.04 -7.10
CA GLN A 151 16.06 -0.59 -7.50
C GLN A 151 16.09 -2.10 -7.18
N LEU A 152 15.69 -2.49 -5.96
CA LEU A 152 15.68 -3.87 -5.48
C LEU A 152 14.68 -4.67 -6.30
N TYR A 153 13.48 -4.12 -6.51
CA TYR A 153 12.46 -4.78 -7.29
C TYR A 153 12.90 -4.99 -8.76
N TYR A 154 13.55 -4.00 -9.38
CA TYR A 154 14.07 -4.14 -10.75
C TYR A 154 15.21 -5.18 -10.85
N ARG A 155 16.11 -5.23 -9.86
CA ARG A 155 17.30 -6.11 -9.91
C ARG A 155 17.04 -7.53 -9.40
N GLN A 156 16.12 -7.68 -8.47
CA GLN A 156 15.87 -8.90 -7.70
C GLN A 156 14.39 -9.30 -7.74
N ARG A 157 13.69 -9.00 -8.83
CA ARG A 157 12.23 -9.25 -8.99
C ARG A 157 11.77 -10.63 -8.50
N LYS A 158 12.57 -11.66 -8.77
CA LYS A 158 12.24 -13.05 -8.41
C LYS A 158 12.30 -13.32 -6.91
N GLU A 159 13.04 -12.51 -6.16
CA GLU A 159 13.21 -12.62 -4.71
C GLU A 159 12.04 -11.96 -3.97
N TRP A 160 11.35 -10.99 -4.60
CA TRP A 160 10.17 -10.35 -4.05
C TRP A 160 8.92 -11.18 -4.32
N ASP A 161 8.47 -11.93 -3.31
CA ASP A 161 7.24 -12.70 -3.40
C ASP A 161 6.01 -11.78 -3.28
N VAL A 162 5.58 -11.19 -4.40
CA VAL A 162 4.39 -10.33 -4.47
C VAL A 162 3.07 -11.08 -4.26
N SER A 163 3.10 -12.40 -4.05
CA SER A 163 1.91 -13.13 -3.57
C SER A 163 1.75 -13.04 -2.05
N ASP A 164 2.81 -12.69 -1.32
CA ASP A 164 2.77 -12.43 0.11
C ASP A 164 2.11 -11.06 0.39
N PRO A 165 0.97 -10.99 1.12
CA PRO A 165 0.26 -9.74 1.38
C PRO A 165 1.11 -8.74 2.17
N ARG A 166 2.11 -9.19 2.93
CA ARG A 166 3.05 -8.31 3.63
C ARG A 166 3.96 -7.57 2.64
N ILE A 167 4.37 -8.25 1.57
CA ILE A 167 5.16 -7.65 0.49
C ILE A 167 4.28 -6.70 -0.34
N GLN A 168 3.04 -7.08 -0.62
CA GLN A 168 2.06 -6.20 -1.29
C GLN A 168 1.84 -4.91 -0.49
N LEU A 169 1.76 -5.00 0.84
CA LEU A 169 1.63 -3.83 1.71
C LEU A 169 2.82 -2.87 1.56
N ILE A 170 4.05 -3.40 1.52
CA ILE A 170 5.26 -2.59 1.35
C ILE A 170 5.22 -1.83 0.03
N ILE A 171 4.90 -2.52 -1.06
CA ILE A 171 4.82 -1.92 -2.39
C ILE A 171 3.71 -0.86 -2.42
N ALA A 172 2.51 -1.18 -1.92
CA ALA A 172 1.38 -0.26 -1.89
C ALA A 172 1.71 1.02 -1.11
N ILE A 173 2.27 0.89 0.10
CA ILE A 173 2.67 2.05 0.91
C ILE A 173 3.75 2.86 0.18
N HIS A 174 4.78 2.22 -0.36
CA HIS A 174 5.85 2.91 -1.07
C HIS A 174 5.32 3.74 -2.24
N GLU A 175 4.55 3.12 -3.13
CA GLU A 175 4.00 3.79 -4.32
C GLU A 175 3.06 4.94 -3.94
N LEU A 176 2.15 4.71 -2.99
CA LEU A 176 1.28 5.79 -2.50
C LEU A 176 2.09 6.93 -1.89
N SER A 177 3.19 6.63 -1.19
CA SER A 177 4.05 7.66 -0.60
C SER A 177 4.73 8.50 -1.68
N VAL A 178 5.25 7.85 -2.73
CA VAL A 178 5.85 8.53 -3.90
C VAL A 178 4.82 9.45 -4.58
N TRP A 179 3.59 8.97 -4.77
CA TRP A 179 2.52 9.75 -5.37
C TRP A 179 2.04 10.90 -4.49
N ASP A 180 1.99 10.70 -3.18
CA ASP A 180 1.64 11.75 -2.23
C ASP A 180 2.68 12.87 -2.22
N GLN A 181 3.98 12.54 -2.20
CA GLN A 181 5.04 13.54 -2.29
C GLN A 181 4.96 14.39 -3.57
N ARG A 182 4.50 13.81 -4.68
CA ARG A 182 4.32 14.52 -5.96
C ARG A 182 3.05 15.38 -5.97
N GLY A 183 1.94 14.83 -5.46
CA GLY A 183 0.60 15.39 -5.62
C GLY A 183 0.14 16.31 -4.49
N ARG A 184 0.64 16.11 -3.26
CA ARG A 184 0.12 16.82 -2.09
C ARG A 184 0.54 18.29 -2.07
N LYS A 185 -0.45 19.18 -2.05
CA LYS A 185 -0.29 20.64 -1.96
C LYS A 185 -0.88 21.25 -0.68
N GLU A 186 -1.64 20.47 0.08
CA GLU A 186 -2.33 20.91 1.30
C GLU A 186 -2.57 19.74 2.27
N PRO A 187 -2.80 20.02 3.58
CA PRO A 187 -3.12 18.99 4.57
C PRO A 187 -4.32 18.12 4.18
N LEU A 188 -4.27 16.85 4.60
CA LEU A 188 -5.33 15.86 4.37
C LEU A 188 -6.57 16.11 5.23
#